data_AF-A0A962FUD4-F1
#
_entry.id   AF-A0A962FUD4-F1
#
_cell.length_a   1.000
_cell.length_b   1.000
_cell.length_c   1.000
_cell.angle_alpha   90.00
_cell.angle_beta   90.00
_cell.angle_gamma   90.00
#
_symmetry.space_group_name_H-M   'P 1'
#
loop_
_entity.id
_entity.type
_entity.pdbx_description
1 polymer ?
#
loop_
_entity_poly.entity_id
_entity_poly.type
_entity_poly.pdbx_seq_one_letter_code
_entity_poly.pdbx_strand_id
1 'polypeptide(L)'
;MIKFLTVTLCILLTTLMISTAWAQSSTSGRSGPLYDMNAAKNIASNIMPVLPDETFTAAPGNTIPTETMEKIYDTCTSKMPRHFTPESLRYYCACSAAATSANISMSELIEMQDRRNWKLGNKTFEKYVHEVMAQCIDVPVDDKEYMACVTNRSTDWRVERVPLYCKCVSKGMKNYASKFGEIDMMMEWGNTSKWYLSPLEALYYNNNYVSKKNEYAKNCIGHYRSKDPLGRY
;
A
#
# COMPACT_ATOMS: atom_id res chain seq x y z
N MET A 1 -39.17 44.91 49.63
CA MET A 1 -37.79 45.04 50.14
C MET A 1 -37.56 43.92 51.14
N ILE A 2 -36.61 42.99 50.85
CA ILE A 2 -35.90 42.12 51.83
C ILE A 2 -36.83 41.09 52.54
N LYS A 3 -36.65 39.76 52.60
CA LYS A 3 -35.62 38.76 52.28
C LYS A 3 -36.30 37.37 52.45
N PHE A 4 -35.60 36.30 52.08
CA PHE A 4 -35.78 34.90 52.49
C PHE A 4 -36.81 34.05 51.76
N LEU A 5 -36.37 33.39 50.69
CA LEU A 5 -36.67 31.96 50.52
C LEU A 5 -35.41 31.25 50.01
N THR A 6 -34.56 30.91 50.96
CA THR A 6 -33.47 29.94 50.83
C THR A 6 -34.05 28.53 50.96
N VAL A 7 -33.32 27.54 50.43
CA VAL A 7 -33.49 26.08 50.61
C VAL A 7 -34.30 25.37 49.52
N THR A 8 -33.75 25.28 48.31
CA THR A 8 -33.88 24.08 47.44
C THR A 8 -32.79 24.06 46.37
N LEU A 9 -31.54 23.78 46.77
CA LEU A 9 -30.48 23.38 45.83
C LEU A 9 -29.39 22.58 46.56
N CYS A 10 -29.80 21.48 47.19
CA CYS A 10 -28.90 20.38 47.54
C CYS A 10 -29.34 19.17 46.72
N ILE A 11 -28.38 18.37 46.25
CA ILE A 11 -28.50 17.20 45.36
C ILE A 11 -28.34 17.54 43.88
N LEU A 12 -27.13 17.99 43.50
CA LEU A 12 -26.64 17.83 42.12
C LEU A 12 -25.11 17.92 42.10
N LEU A 13 -24.43 17.09 42.89
CA LEU A 13 -22.99 16.83 42.75
C LEU A 13 -22.58 15.60 43.57
N THR A 14 -22.88 14.43 43.03
CA THR A 14 -22.25 13.17 43.41
C THR A 14 -21.95 12.39 42.13
N THR A 15 -20.65 12.23 41.84
CA THR A 15 -20.01 11.04 41.20
C THR A 15 -20.55 10.65 39.81
N LEU A 16 -19.95 11.05 38.68
CA LEU A 16 -18.65 10.61 38.16
C LEU A 16 -18.36 9.11 38.42
N MET A 17 -18.19 8.36 37.32
CA MET A 17 -17.83 6.93 37.19
C MET A 17 -18.99 5.92 37.21
N ILE A 18 -19.69 5.78 36.08
CA ILE A 18 -20.24 4.47 35.69
C ILE A 18 -19.40 3.96 34.53
N SER A 19 -18.49 3.07 34.89
CA SER A 19 -17.63 2.30 34.00
C SER A 19 -18.46 1.51 33.00
N THR A 20 -18.30 1.79 31.71
CA THR A 20 -18.74 0.91 30.63
C THR A 20 -17.79 -0.29 30.57
N ALA A 21 -18.04 -1.30 31.40
CA ALA A 21 -17.46 -2.63 31.21
C ALA A 21 -18.30 -3.38 30.16
N TRP A 22 -18.00 -3.15 28.89
CA TRP A 22 -18.46 -3.99 27.79
C TRP A 22 -17.27 -4.79 27.22
N ALA A 23 -17.51 -6.09 27.08
CA ALA A 23 -16.78 -7.05 26.25
C ALA A 23 -15.34 -7.41 26.65
N GLN A 24 -15.19 -8.33 27.61
CA GLN A 24 -14.18 -9.38 27.50
C GLN A 24 -14.84 -10.62 26.89
N SER A 25 -15.04 -10.61 25.57
CA SER A 25 -15.08 -11.87 24.82
C SER A 25 -13.65 -12.38 24.77
N SER A 26 -13.37 -13.38 25.60
CA SER A 26 -12.18 -14.22 25.53
C SER A 26 -12.12 -14.89 24.15
N THR A 27 -11.44 -14.27 23.19
CA THR A 27 -11.03 -14.95 21.97
C THR A 27 -9.88 -15.87 22.31
N SER A 28 -10.25 -17.14 22.46
CA SER A 28 -9.38 -18.30 22.47
C SER A 28 -8.32 -18.21 21.37
N GLY A 29 -7.10 -18.57 21.76
CA GLY A 29 -5.87 -18.63 20.96
C GLY A 29 -6.04 -18.92 19.47
N ARG A 30 -5.67 -17.92 18.67
CA ARG A 30 -5.10 -18.12 17.34
C ARG A 30 -3.97 -17.11 17.17
N SER A 31 -2.79 -17.46 17.63
CA SER A 31 -1.54 -16.71 17.43
C SER A 31 -1.04 -16.85 15.99
N GLY A 32 -1.93 -16.66 15.01
CA GLY A 32 -1.54 -16.48 13.62
C GLY A 32 -1.17 -15.01 13.40
N PRO A 33 -0.28 -14.70 12.45
CA PRO A 33 -0.07 -13.31 12.06
C PRO A 33 -1.41 -12.70 11.62
N LEU A 34 -1.66 -11.45 12.02
CA LEU A 34 -2.89 -10.69 11.70
C LEU A 34 -3.14 -10.59 10.17
N TYR A 35 -2.13 -10.91 9.37
CA TYR A 35 -2.12 -10.91 7.91
C TYR A 35 -1.13 -11.97 7.39
N ASP A 36 -1.57 -12.89 6.52
CA ASP A 36 -0.71 -13.88 5.85
C ASP A 36 -0.51 -13.49 4.38
N MET A 37 0.67 -12.93 4.06
CA MET A 37 1.08 -12.57 2.70
C MET A 37 1.12 -13.77 1.74
N ASN A 38 1.15 -15.02 2.23
CA ASN A 38 1.19 -16.20 1.38
C ASN A 38 -0.20 -16.71 0.96
N ALA A 39 -1.27 -16.31 1.65
CA ALA A 39 -2.64 -16.67 1.30
C ALA A 39 -3.11 -16.03 -0.03
N ALA A 40 -2.49 -14.92 -0.44
CA ALA A 40 -2.86 -14.15 -1.63
C ALA A 40 -2.12 -14.58 -2.92
N LYS A 41 -1.44 -15.73 -2.92
CA LYS A 41 -0.48 -16.12 -3.97
C LYS A 41 -1.07 -16.27 -5.39
N ASN A 42 -2.39 -16.42 -5.53
CA ASN A 42 -3.06 -16.71 -6.81
C ASN A 42 -4.25 -15.79 -7.14
N ILE A 43 -4.38 -14.64 -6.46
CA ILE A 43 -5.48 -13.71 -6.73
C ILE A 43 -5.04 -12.77 -7.85
N ALA A 44 -5.77 -12.78 -8.98
CA ALA A 44 -5.55 -11.83 -10.07
C ALA A 44 -5.59 -10.40 -9.53
N SER A 45 -4.48 -9.67 -9.71
CA SER A 45 -4.32 -8.30 -9.25
C SER A 45 -5.24 -7.36 -10.04
N ASN A 46 -6.04 -6.58 -9.31
CA ASN A 46 -6.88 -5.51 -9.87
C ASN A 46 -6.24 -4.12 -9.71
N ILE A 47 -4.93 -4.06 -9.47
CA ILE A 47 -4.15 -2.81 -9.34
C ILE A 47 -4.34 -1.90 -10.56
N MET A 48 -4.48 -2.50 -11.75
CA MET A 48 -4.94 -1.84 -12.97
C MET A 48 -6.33 -2.40 -13.30
N PRO A 49 -7.42 -1.80 -12.79
CA PRO A 49 -8.74 -2.37 -12.92
C PRO A 49 -9.23 -2.28 -14.36
N VAL A 50 -9.75 -3.40 -14.87
CA VAL A 50 -10.50 -3.45 -16.13
C VAL A 50 -11.98 -3.43 -15.76
N LEU A 51 -12.70 -2.42 -16.24
CA LEU A 51 -14.12 -2.22 -15.98
C LEU A 51 -14.97 -2.82 -17.11
N PRO A 52 -16.24 -3.18 -16.86
CA PRO A 52 -17.15 -3.58 -17.92
C PRO A 52 -17.52 -2.38 -18.81
N ASP A 53 -17.74 -2.63 -20.11
CA ASP A 53 -17.96 -1.59 -21.13
C ASP A 53 -19.08 -0.59 -20.80
N GLU A 54 -20.12 -1.06 -20.11
CA GLU A 54 -21.25 -0.27 -19.60
C GLU A 54 -20.86 0.85 -18.62
N THR A 55 -19.62 0.84 -18.16
CA THR A 55 -19.05 1.83 -17.23
C THR A 55 -18.58 3.10 -17.93
N PHE A 56 -18.39 3.06 -19.25
CA PHE A 56 -17.87 4.17 -20.04
C PHE A 56 -19.01 4.97 -20.67
N THR A 57 -19.71 5.75 -19.85
CA THR A 57 -20.65 6.76 -20.37
C THR A 57 -19.87 7.98 -20.84
N ALA A 58 -20.06 8.37 -22.10
CA ALA A 58 -19.41 9.55 -22.66
C ALA A 58 -19.84 10.82 -21.90
N ALA A 59 -18.90 11.46 -21.22
CA ALA A 59 -19.09 12.80 -20.65
C ALA A 59 -18.59 13.89 -21.62
N PRO A 60 -19.19 15.10 -21.59
CA PRO A 60 -18.69 16.23 -22.36
C PRO A 60 -17.24 16.56 -21.98
N GLY A 61 -16.36 16.73 -22.97
CA GLY A 61 -14.99 17.20 -22.75
C GLY A 61 -13.94 16.11 -22.45
N ASN A 62 -14.23 14.84 -22.72
CA ASN A 62 -13.28 13.72 -22.55
C ASN A 62 -12.79 13.54 -21.08
N THR A 63 -13.55 14.08 -20.12
CA THR A 63 -13.32 13.93 -18.69
C THR A 63 -13.88 12.59 -18.21
N ILE A 64 -13.31 12.05 -17.13
CA ILE A 64 -13.77 10.80 -16.53
C ILE A 64 -14.86 11.14 -15.49
N PRO A 65 -16.10 10.61 -15.62
CA PRO A 65 -17.15 10.79 -14.62
C PRO A 65 -16.73 10.28 -13.25
N THR A 66 -17.22 10.93 -12.21
CA THR A 66 -17.01 10.49 -10.81
C THR A 66 -17.47 9.05 -10.59
N GLU A 67 -18.60 8.63 -11.18
CA GLU A 67 -19.10 7.24 -11.08
C GLU A 67 -18.12 6.20 -11.67
N THR A 68 -17.44 6.54 -12.78
CA THR A 68 -16.39 5.69 -13.36
C THR A 68 -15.20 5.60 -12.39
N MET A 69 -14.84 6.71 -11.74
CA MET A 69 -13.75 6.73 -10.77
C MET A 69 -14.04 5.91 -9.51
N GLU A 70 -15.27 5.95 -9.01
CA GLU A 70 -15.72 5.10 -7.90
C GLU A 70 -15.63 3.62 -8.26
N LYS A 71 -16.05 3.25 -9.47
CA LYS A 71 -15.91 1.86 -9.96
C LYS A 71 -14.46 1.42 -10.14
N ILE A 72 -13.56 2.31 -10.57
CA ILE A 72 -12.10 2.07 -10.59
C ILE A 72 -11.61 1.73 -9.19
N TYR A 73 -11.97 2.55 -8.20
CA TYR A 73 -11.59 2.35 -6.81
C TYR A 73 -12.12 1.03 -6.24
N ASP A 74 -13.42 0.77 -6.43
CA ASP A 74 -14.08 -0.45 -5.93
C ASP A 74 -13.48 -1.70 -6.57
N THR A 75 -13.24 -1.66 -7.87
CA THR A 75 -12.61 -2.78 -8.59
C THR A 75 -11.18 -3.01 -8.11
N CYS A 76 -10.41 -1.94 -7.90
CA CYS A 76 -9.04 -2.02 -7.39
C CYS A 76 -8.98 -2.62 -5.98
N THR A 77 -9.91 -2.24 -5.10
CA THR A 77 -9.95 -2.72 -3.70
C THR A 77 -10.62 -4.09 -3.53
N SER A 78 -11.38 -4.55 -4.53
CA SER A 78 -12.10 -5.84 -4.47
C SER A 78 -11.21 -7.08 -4.31
N LYS A 79 -9.93 -6.98 -4.70
CA LYS A 79 -8.97 -8.08 -4.64
C LYS A 79 -7.64 -7.60 -4.09
N MET A 80 -7.19 -8.20 -3.00
CA MET A 80 -5.94 -7.84 -2.35
C MET A 80 -4.75 -8.57 -2.98
N PRO A 81 -3.80 -7.84 -3.60
CA PRO A 81 -2.59 -8.44 -4.15
C PRO A 81 -1.62 -8.88 -3.05
N ARG A 82 -0.77 -9.86 -3.35
CA ARG A 82 0.21 -10.46 -2.42
C ARG A 82 1.11 -9.45 -1.68
N HIS A 83 1.43 -8.34 -2.34
CA HIS A 83 2.41 -7.38 -1.88
C HIS A 83 1.82 -6.17 -1.15
N PHE A 84 0.52 -6.19 -0.87
CA PHE A 84 -0.19 -5.10 -0.22
C PHE A 84 -0.68 -5.52 1.15
N THR A 85 -0.78 -4.59 2.08
CA THR A 85 -1.68 -4.71 3.22
C THR A 85 -3.02 -4.05 2.87
N PRO A 86 -4.09 -4.26 3.65
CA PRO A 86 -5.35 -3.57 3.42
C PRO A 86 -5.21 -2.04 3.39
N GLU A 87 -4.34 -1.47 4.23
CA GLU A 87 -4.14 -0.02 4.30
C GLU A 87 -3.40 0.52 3.08
N SER A 88 -2.28 -0.11 2.69
CA SER A 88 -1.56 0.30 1.48
C SER A 88 -2.37 0.09 0.21
N LEU A 89 -3.25 -0.91 0.16
CA LEU A 89 -4.14 -1.12 -0.99
C LEU A 89 -5.13 0.03 -1.12
N ARG A 90 -5.77 0.41 -0.01
CA ARG A 90 -6.72 1.53 0.00
C ARG A 90 -6.04 2.83 -0.40
N TYR A 91 -4.84 3.10 0.10
CA TYR A 91 -4.05 4.26 -0.30
C TYR A 91 -3.76 4.24 -1.80
N TYR A 92 -3.22 3.12 -2.30
CA TYR A 92 -2.87 3.01 -3.71
C TYR A 92 -4.07 3.19 -4.62
N CYS A 93 -5.17 2.48 -4.37
CA CYS A 93 -6.38 2.59 -5.18
C CYS A 93 -6.96 4.01 -5.16
N ALA A 94 -6.94 4.68 -4.01
CA ALA A 94 -7.40 6.08 -3.91
C ALA A 94 -6.48 7.03 -4.67
N CYS A 95 -5.16 6.89 -4.51
CA CYS A 95 -4.17 7.69 -5.21
C CYS A 95 -4.24 7.47 -6.72
N SER A 96 -4.29 6.21 -7.17
CA SER A 96 -4.36 5.87 -8.59
C SER A 96 -5.67 6.32 -9.23
N ALA A 97 -6.80 6.25 -8.51
CA ALA A 97 -8.03 6.87 -8.97
C ALA A 97 -7.87 8.39 -9.14
N ALA A 98 -7.42 9.09 -8.11
CA ALA A 98 -7.20 10.54 -8.19
C ALA A 98 -6.24 10.94 -9.33
N ALA A 99 -5.11 10.25 -9.46
CA ALA A 99 -4.13 10.49 -10.51
C ALA A 99 -4.68 10.15 -11.91
N THR A 100 -5.48 9.10 -12.05
CA THR A 100 -6.17 8.79 -13.31
C THR A 100 -7.10 9.93 -13.71
N SER A 101 -7.94 10.42 -12.77
CA SER A 101 -8.85 11.54 -13.03
C SER A 101 -8.12 12.84 -13.40
N ALA A 102 -6.89 13.04 -12.91
CA ALA A 102 -6.11 14.26 -13.16
C ALA A 102 -5.32 14.20 -14.47
N ASN A 103 -4.74 13.04 -14.79
CA ASN A 103 -3.70 12.93 -15.82
C ASN A 103 -4.14 12.13 -17.06
N ILE A 104 -5.22 11.35 -16.96
CA ILE A 104 -5.68 10.44 -18.01
C ILE A 104 -7.03 10.91 -18.53
N SER A 105 -7.14 11.01 -19.85
CA SER A 105 -8.40 11.31 -20.53
C SER A 105 -9.30 10.08 -20.65
N MET A 106 -10.60 10.27 -20.87
CA MET A 106 -11.53 9.15 -21.03
C MET A 106 -11.14 8.23 -22.22
N SER A 107 -10.71 8.81 -23.35
CA SER A 107 -10.22 8.02 -24.49
C SER A 107 -9.00 7.16 -24.16
N GLU A 108 -8.06 7.70 -23.38
CA GLU A 108 -6.88 6.97 -22.91
C GLU A 108 -7.27 5.87 -21.91
N LEU A 109 -8.21 6.16 -21.01
CA LEU A 109 -8.73 5.18 -20.06
C LEU A 109 -9.40 4.00 -20.78
N ILE A 110 -10.20 4.27 -21.82
CA ILE A 110 -10.85 3.25 -22.64
C ILE A 110 -9.80 2.38 -23.36
N GLU A 111 -8.77 3.01 -23.95
CA GLU A 111 -7.66 2.27 -24.56
C GLU A 111 -6.98 1.33 -23.55
N MET A 112 -6.82 1.79 -22.31
CA MET A 112 -6.21 1.03 -21.23
C MET A 112 -7.07 -0.12 -20.68
N GLN A 113 -8.33 -0.25 -21.09
CA GLN A 113 -9.16 -1.39 -20.70
C GLN A 113 -8.75 -2.68 -21.43
N ASP A 114 -8.12 -2.57 -22.61
CA ASP A 114 -7.58 -3.73 -23.31
C ASP A 114 -6.16 -4.03 -22.85
N ARG A 115 -5.99 -5.19 -22.18
CA ARG A 115 -4.67 -5.66 -21.73
C ARG A 115 -3.64 -5.81 -22.85
N ARG A 116 -4.06 -5.98 -24.11
CA ARG A 116 -3.14 -6.03 -25.27
C ARG A 116 -2.41 -4.70 -25.51
N ASN A 117 -2.95 -3.61 -24.95
CA ASN A 117 -2.34 -2.28 -25.00
C ASN A 117 -1.30 -2.07 -23.89
N TRP A 118 -1.22 -2.97 -22.90
CA TRP A 118 -0.26 -2.88 -21.80
C TRP A 118 1.14 -3.36 -22.22
N LYS A 119 1.75 -2.66 -23.17
CA LYS A 119 3.05 -3.02 -23.75
C LYS A 119 3.92 -1.79 -23.91
N LEU A 120 5.23 -2.01 -23.83
CA LEU A 120 6.22 -0.97 -24.13
C LEU A 120 6.03 -0.46 -25.57
N GLY A 121 6.20 0.84 -25.76
CA GLY A 121 5.92 1.56 -26.99
C GLY A 121 4.47 2.03 -27.15
N ASN A 122 3.53 1.60 -26.30
CA ASN A 122 2.21 2.22 -26.22
C ASN A 122 2.30 3.47 -25.31
N LYS A 123 2.12 4.66 -25.90
CA LYS A 123 2.23 5.95 -25.19
C LYS A 123 1.23 6.08 -24.05
N THR A 124 0.00 5.60 -24.23
CA THR A 124 -1.05 5.66 -23.22
C THR A 124 -0.69 4.80 -22.02
N PHE A 125 -0.17 3.59 -22.26
CA PHE A 125 0.32 2.71 -21.20
C PHE A 125 1.52 3.29 -20.46
N GLU A 126 2.53 3.78 -21.19
CA GLU A 126 3.72 4.39 -20.60
C GLU A 126 3.35 5.63 -19.75
N LYS A 127 2.47 6.48 -20.28
CA LYS A 127 1.90 7.62 -19.56
C LYS A 127 1.16 7.17 -18.29
N TYR A 128 0.34 6.12 -18.36
CA TYR A 128 -0.36 5.60 -17.18
C TYR A 128 0.63 5.10 -16.11
N VAL A 129 1.68 4.39 -16.50
CA VAL A 129 2.70 3.93 -15.55
C VAL A 129 3.41 5.13 -14.89
N HIS A 130 3.78 6.14 -15.67
CA HIS A 130 4.47 7.34 -15.19
C HIS A 130 3.58 8.22 -14.29
N GLU A 131 2.42 8.62 -14.79
CA GLU A 131 1.55 9.65 -14.20
C GLU A 131 0.61 9.12 -13.13
N VAL A 132 0.33 7.81 -13.13
CA VAL A 132 -0.61 7.19 -12.19
C VAL A 132 0.09 6.19 -11.29
N MET A 133 0.75 5.17 -11.86
CA MET A 133 1.30 4.11 -11.03
C MET A 133 2.47 4.61 -10.20
N ALA A 134 3.51 5.17 -10.84
CA ALA A 134 4.74 5.59 -10.20
C ALA A 134 4.54 6.68 -9.12
N GLN A 135 3.53 7.54 -9.28
CA GLN A 135 3.19 8.55 -8.28
C GLN A 135 2.62 7.95 -7.00
N CYS A 136 2.04 6.75 -7.07
CA CYS A 136 1.29 6.12 -5.98
C CYS A 136 2.01 4.93 -5.31
N ILE A 137 3.21 4.55 -5.78
CA ILE A 137 3.91 3.35 -5.27
C ILE A 137 4.61 3.54 -3.92
N ASP A 138 4.74 4.77 -3.44
CA ASP A 138 5.62 5.09 -2.30
C ASP A 138 5.17 4.42 -1.00
N VAL A 139 3.89 4.52 -0.66
CA VAL A 139 3.30 3.90 0.55
C VAL A 139 3.23 2.37 0.41
N PRO A 140 2.75 1.78 -0.71
CA PRO A 140 2.80 0.32 -0.88
C PRO A 140 4.20 -0.26 -0.78
N VAL A 141 5.21 0.41 -1.32
CA VAL A 141 6.60 -0.05 -1.20
C VAL A 141 7.08 0.00 0.24
N ASP A 142 6.86 1.09 0.96
CA ASP A 142 7.25 1.23 2.37
C ASP A 142 6.62 0.13 3.23
N ASP A 143 5.30 -0.01 3.12
CA ASP A 143 4.54 -0.96 3.92
C ASP A 143 4.91 -2.42 3.59
N LYS A 144 5.00 -2.77 2.31
CA LYS A 144 5.46 -4.10 1.87
C LYS A 144 6.84 -4.44 2.42
N GLU A 145 7.82 -3.56 2.23
CA GLU A 145 9.20 -3.85 2.62
C GLU A 145 9.37 -3.86 4.13
N TYR A 146 8.60 -3.04 4.87
CA TYR A 146 8.52 -3.11 6.31
C TYR A 146 7.96 -4.46 6.78
N MET A 147 6.79 -4.86 6.26
CA MET A 147 6.13 -6.11 6.64
C MET A 147 6.95 -7.35 6.25
N ALA A 148 7.55 -7.35 5.06
CA ALA A 148 8.46 -8.41 4.62
C ALA A 148 9.70 -8.49 5.50
N CYS A 149 10.24 -7.35 5.95
CA CYS A 149 11.37 -7.32 6.86
C CYS A 149 11.01 -7.86 8.23
N VAL A 150 9.92 -7.38 8.86
CA VAL A 150 9.50 -7.81 10.20
C VAL A 150 9.21 -9.31 10.22
N THR A 151 8.52 -9.81 9.18
CA THR A 151 8.18 -11.24 9.09
C THR A 151 9.42 -12.13 8.95
N ASN A 152 10.42 -11.71 8.15
CA ASN A 152 11.62 -12.52 7.91
C ASN A 152 12.73 -12.34 8.95
N ARG A 153 12.83 -11.17 9.60
CA ARG A 153 13.94 -10.80 10.50
C ARG A 153 13.57 -10.75 11.97
N SER A 154 12.31 -11.05 12.32
CA SER A 154 11.87 -11.17 13.72
C SER A 154 12.73 -12.13 14.56
N THR A 155 13.45 -13.06 13.92
CA THR A 155 14.31 -14.05 14.58
C THR A 155 15.81 -13.87 14.31
N ASP A 156 16.24 -12.79 13.65
CA ASP A 156 17.66 -12.57 13.34
C ASP A 156 18.40 -11.96 14.54
N TRP A 157 19.28 -12.74 15.16
CA TRP A 157 20.06 -12.34 16.33
C TRP A 157 20.95 -11.12 16.12
N ARG A 158 21.27 -10.75 14.87
CA ARG A 158 22.12 -9.60 14.55
C ARG A 158 21.42 -8.24 14.72
N VAL A 159 20.10 -8.24 14.93
CA VAL A 159 19.27 -7.03 14.96
C VAL A 159 18.54 -6.94 16.30
N GLU A 160 19.00 -6.07 17.20
CA GLU A 160 18.33 -5.87 18.50
C GLU A 160 16.98 -5.15 18.40
N ARG A 161 16.83 -4.26 17.41
CA ARG A 161 15.65 -3.40 17.25
C ARG A 161 15.00 -3.61 15.89
N VAL A 162 14.37 -4.77 15.72
CA VAL A 162 13.72 -5.18 14.46
C VAL A 162 12.80 -4.09 13.88
N PRO A 163 11.89 -3.44 14.65
CA PRO A 163 11.04 -2.39 14.09
C PRO A 163 11.80 -1.18 13.52
N LEU A 164 12.84 -0.71 14.22
CA LEU A 164 13.64 0.44 13.74
C LEU A 164 14.50 0.07 12.53
N TYR A 165 15.08 -1.13 12.54
CA TYR A 165 15.81 -1.67 11.40
C TYR A 165 14.91 -1.78 10.17
N CYS A 166 13.74 -2.40 10.31
CA CYS A 166 12.82 -2.58 9.19
C CYS A 166 12.29 -1.24 8.67
N LYS A 167 12.06 -0.25 9.55
CA LYS A 167 11.71 1.12 9.15
C LYS A 167 12.83 1.83 8.38
N CYS A 168 14.09 1.55 8.71
CA CYS A 168 15.23 2.05 7.95
C CYS A 168 15.26 1.45 6.53
N VAL A 169 15.08 0.14 6.41
CA VAL A 169 15.08 -0.55 5.12
C VAL A 169 13.90 -0.09 4.26
N SER A 170 12.70 -0.07 4.83
CA SER A 170 11.48 0.29 4.12
C SER A 170 11.52 1.74 3.62
N LYS A 171 12.00 2.68 4.46
CA LYS A 171 12.21 4.08 4.06
C LYS A 171 13.24 4.21 2.93
N GLY A 172 14.33 3.44 2.98
CA GLY A 172 15.31 3.38 1.89
C GLY A 172 14.67 2.93 0.57
N MET A 173 13.88 1.85 0.63
CA MET A 173 13.17 1.32 -0.53
C MET A 173 12.08 2.24 -1.06
N LYS A 174 11.32 2.90 -0.18
CA LYS A 174 10.34 3.94 -0.55
C LYS A 174 11.02 5.03 -1.38
N ASN A 175 12.11 5.61 -0.86
CA ASN A 175 12.84 6.68 -1.54
C ASN A 175 13.44 6.22 -2.87
N TYR A 176 13.89 4.97 -2.95
CA TYR A 176 14.38 4.39 -4.19
C TYR A 176 13.25 4.24 -5.22
N ALA A 177 12.13 3.63 -4.82
CA ALA A 177 10.98 3.42 -5.69
C ALA A 177 10.40 4.74 -6.20
N SER A 178 10.29 5.77 -5.37
CA SER A 178 9.83 7.09 -5.82
C SER A 178 10.74 7.74 -6.89
N LYS A 179 11.98 7.29 -7.06
CA LYS A 179 12.93 7.84 -8.05
C LYS A 179 13.13 6.94 -9.27
N PHE A 180 13.16 5.63 -9.05
CA PHE A 180 13.55 4.64 -10.07
C PHE A 180 12.47 3.58 -10.30
N GLY A 181 11.38 3.61 -9.54
CA GLY A 181 10.34 2.59 -9.58
C GLY A 181 9.70 2.47 -10.95
N GLU A 182 9.46 3.58 -11.64
CA GLU A 182 8.97 3.55 -13.04
C GLU A 182 9.93 2.81 -13.97
N ILE A 183 11.20 3.20 -13.98
CA ILE A 183 12.22 2.61 -14.86
C ILE A 183 12.32 1.10 -14.58
N ASP A 184 12.37 0.70 -13.31
CA ASP A 184 12.46 -0.70 -12.91
C ASP A 184 11.18 -1.49 -13.25
N MET A 185 10.00 -0.88 -13.08
CA MET A 185 8.71 -1.45 -13.51
C MET A 185 8.74 -1.75 -15.01
N MET A 186 9.11 -0.76 -15.81
CA MET A 186 9.05 -0.85 -17.27
C MET A 186 10.12 -1.77 -17.84
N MET A 187 11.33 -1.73 -17.27
CA MET A 187 12.41 -2.64 -17.66
C MET A 187 12.04 -4.10 -17.40
N GLU A 188 11.49 -4.41 -16.23
CA GLU A 188 11.11 -5.79 -15.90
C GLU A 188 9.83 -6.22 -16.64
N TRP A 189 8.86 -5.31 -16.84
CA TRP A 189 7.66 -5.56 -17.64
C TRP A 189 7.98 -5.91 -19.10
N GLY A 190 9.02 -5.30 -19.67
CA GLY A 190 9.51 -5.61 -21.02
C GLY A 190 10.14 -6.98 -21.19
N ASN A 191 10.37 -7.73 -20.11
CA ASN A 191 10.99 -9.04 -20.16
C ASN A 191 9.99 -10.13 -20.59
N THR A 192 10.03 -10.51 -21.86
CA THR A 192 9.13 -11.50 -22.46
C THR A 192 9.28 -12.92 -21.92
N SER A 193 10.36 -13.21 -21.18
CA SER A 193 10.55 -14.53 -20.54
C SER A 193 9.75 -14.71 -19.25
N LYS A 194 9.14 -13.65 -18.74
CA LYS A 194 8.37 -13.65 -17.49
C LYS A 194 6.99 -13.06 -17.73
N TRP A 195 6.04 -13.47 -16.89
CA TRP A 195 4.67 -12.99 -16.95
C TRP A 195 4.31 -12.32 -15.63
N TYR A 196 3.80 -11.09 -15.71
CA TYR A 196 3.40 -10.27 -14.57
C TYR A 196 1.94 -9.84 -14.72
N LEU A 197 1.24 -9.69 -13.61
CA LEU A 197 -0.15 -9.23 -13.59
C LEU A 197 -0.25 -7.70 -13.70
N SER A 198 0.79 -6.98 -13.28
CA SER A 198 0.91 -5.53 -13.43
C SER A 198 2.37 -5.07 -13.43
N PRO A 199 2.67 -3.85 -13.93
CA PRO A 199 4.00 -3.25 -13.81
C PRO A 199 4.50 -3.18 -12.36
N LEU A 200 3.61 -2.91 -11.41
CA LEU A 200 3.96 -2.88 -9.98
C LEU A 200 4.38 -4.25 -9.46
N GLU A 201 3.79 -5.34 -9.96
CA GLU A 201 4.31 -6.68 -9.66
C GLU A 201 5.71 -6.87 -10.25
N ALA A 202 5.93 -6.45 -11.50
CA ALA A 202 7.22 -6.53 -12.16
C ALA A 202 8.33 -5.79 -11.37
N LEU A 203 8.03 -4.62 -10.79
CA LEU A 203 8.96 -3.89 -9.91
C LEU A 203 9.60 -4.80 -8.85
N TYR A 204 8.78 -5.64 -8.21
CA TYR A 204 9.21 -6.45 -7.08
C TYR A 204 10.09 -7.64 -7.48
N TYR A 205 10.10 -8.00 -8.77
CA TYR A 205 10.96 -9.03 -9.34
C TYR A 205 12.16 -8.47 -10.12
N ASN A 206 12.25 -7.14 -10.24
CA ASN A 206 13.38 -6.48 -10.88
C ASN A 206 14.68 -6.67 -10.07
N ASN A 207 15.76 -7.02 -10.77
CA ASN A 207 17.06 -7.29 -10.14
C ASN A 207 17.68 -6.05 -9.45
N ASN A 208 17.51 -4.85 -10.00
CA ASN A 208 17.98 -3.60 -9.39
C ASN A 208 17.24 -3.33 -8.10
N TYR A 209 15.90 -3.46 -8.11
CA TYR A 209 15.07 -3.32 -6.93
C TYR A 209 15.50 -4.28 -5.82
N VAL A 210 15.70 -5.56 -6.15
CA VAL A 210 16.18 -6.58 -5.20
C VAL A 210 17.59 -6.28 -4.70
N SER A 211 18.50 -5.85 -5.58
CA SER A 211 19.86 -5.48 -5.23
C SER A 211 19.89 -4.30 -4.25
N LYS A 212 19.11 -3.25 -4.52
CA LYS A 212 19.00 -2.07 -3.66
C LYS A 212 18.38 -2.38 -2.31
N LYS A 213 17.38 -3.26 -2.26
CA LYS A 213 16.86 -3.79 -1.00
C LYS A 213 17.96 -4.43 -0.16
N ASN A 214 18.80 -5.26 -0.76
CA ASN A 214 19.91 -5.91 -0.06
C ASN A 214 20.98 -4.89 0.39
N GLU A 215 21.23 -3.85 -0.39
CA GLU A 215 22.12 -2.74 -0.03
C GLU A 215 21.59 -1.98 1.19
N TYR A 216 20.33 -1.53 1.17
CA TYR A 216 19.71 -0.85 2.32
C TYR A 216 19.66 -1.75 3.55
N ALA A 217 19.36 -3.04 3.37
CA ALA A 217 19.40 -4.02 4.45
C ALA A 217 20.78 -4.08 5.12
N LYS A 218 21.88 -4.04 4.36
CA LYS A 218 23.25 -4.01 4.90
C LYS A 218 23.56 -2.69 5.60
N ASN A 219 23.20 -1.57 4.97
CA ASN A 219 23.48 -0.23 5.50
C ASN A 219 22.73 0.01 6.82
N CYS A 220 21.48 -0.44 6.92
CA CYS A 220 20.67 -0.32 8.13
C CYS A 220 21.16 -1.24 9.26
N ILE A 221 21.76 -2.40 8.97
CA ILE A 221 22.34 -3.29 9.99
C ILE A 221 23.43 -2.55 10.78
N GLY A 222 24.26 -1.74 10.13
CA GLY A 222 25.36 -1.02 10.78
C GLY A 222 24.93 -0.13 11.96
N HIS A 223 23.71 0.41 11.90
CA HIS A 223 23.16 1.30 12.94
C HIS A 223 22.40 0.59 14.07
N TYR A 224 22.02 -0.67 13.86
CA TYR A 224 21.26 -1.47 14.84
C TYR A 224 22.02 -2.75 15.27
N ARG A 225 23.33 -2.74 15.00
CA ARG A 225 24.43 -3.44 15.68
C ARG A 225 24.27 -3.54 17.20
N SER A 226 24.30 -4.75 17.77
CA SER A 226 24.78 -4.95 19.15
C SER A 226 25.43 -6.33 19.32
N LYS A 227 26.30 -6.43 20.35
CA LYS A 227 27.55 -7.22 20.44
C LYS A 227 27.44 -8.62 19.85
N ASP A 228 28.28 -8.88 18.84
CA ASP A 228 28.78 -10.23 18.65
C ASP A 228 29.43 -10.68 19.98
N PRO A 229 28.97 -11.77 20.61
CA PRO A 229 29.64 -12.34 21.79
C PRO A 229 31.10 -12.77 21.50
N LEU A 230 31.48 -12.87 20.22
CA LEU A 230 32.75 -13.40 19.72
C LEU A 230 33.62 -12.39 18.93
N GLY A 231 33.16 -11.15 18.76
CA GLY A 231 33.94 -10.05 18.17
C GLY A 231 34.50 -10.24 16.76
N ARG A 232 33.91 -11.08 15.90
CA ARG A 232 34.38 -11.30 14.52
C ARG A 232 33.62 -10.42 13.53
N TYR A 233 34.38 -9.52 12.89
CA TYR A 233 33.94 -8.79 11.69
C TYR A 233 34.40 -9.52 10.44
#